data_AF-A0A246AM66-F1
#
_entry.id   AF-A0A246AM66-F1
#
_cell.length_a   1.000
_cell.length_b   1.000
_cell.length_c   1.000
_cell.angle_alpha   90.00
_cell.angle_beta   90.00
_cell.angle_gamma   90.00
#
_symmetry.space_group_name_H-M   'P 1'
#
loop_
_entity.id
_entity.type
_entity.pdbx_description
1 polymer ?
#
loop_
_entity_poly.entity_id
_entity_poly.type
_entity_poly.pdbx_seq_one_letter_code
_entity_poly.pdbx_strand_id
1 'polypeptide(L)'
;MLTFITNTMKIKINGFEYTKEEVLEGLKEKGYLILKHTIHVEKCINGCFHVRKHYHTECALKGEDLPDENTQWHHVASKVFKRFYSKPPLV
;
A
#
# COMPACT_ATOMS: atom_id res chain seq x y z
N MET A 1 21.73 18.23 -18.27
CA MET A 1 20.99 16.97 -17.99
C MET A 1 20.92 16.84 -16.48
N LEU A 2 19.77 17.13 -15.86
CA LEU A 2 19.60 17.01 -14.41
C LEU A 2 19.16 15.58 -14.10
N THR A 3 20.05 14.80 -13.50
CA THR A 3 19.76 13.46 -13.01
C THR A 3 18.92 13.60 -11.74
N PHE A 4 17.61 13.37 -11.85
CA PHE A 4 16.75 13.26 -10.68
C PHE A 4 17.12 11.97 -9.97
N ILE A 5 17.86 12.06 -8.87
CA ILE A 5 18.05 10.95 -7.95
C ILE A 5 16.72 10.77 -7.23
N THR A 6 15.81 9.98 -7.81
CA THR A 6 14.64 9.51 -7.10
C THR A 6 15.15 8.56 -6.02
N ASN A 7 15.12 8.99 -4.77
CA ASN A 7 15.39 8.12 -3.63
C ASN A 7 14.19 7.17 -3.51
N THR A 8 14.18 6.13 -4.34
CA THR A 8 13.05 5.22 -4.47
C THR A 8 13.01 4.32 -3.24
N MET A 9 12.04 4.55 -2.36
CA MET A 9 11.85 3.71 -1.19
C MET A 9 11.44 2.30 -1.64
N LYS A 10 12.33 1.34 -1.39
CA LYS A 10 12.04 -0.09 -1.56
C LYS A 10 11.21 -0.60 -0.39
N ILE A 11 10.27 -1.48 -0.71
CA ILE A 11 9.30 -2.07 0.18
C ILE A 11 9.29 -3.58 -0.02
N LYS A 12 9.10 -4.32 1.07
CA LYS A 12 9.09 -5.78 1.04
C LYS A 12 7.66 -6.29 1.10
N ILE A 13 7.20 -6.98 0.06
CA ILE A 13 5.88 -7.60 0.00
C ILE A 13 6.05 -9.08 -0.31
N ASN A 14 5.50 -9.94 0.55
CA ASN A 14 5.56 -11.41 0.41
C ASN A 14 6.98 -11.97 0.20
N GLY A 15 7.99 -11.35 0.81
CA GLY A 15 9.38 -11.79 0.72
C GLY A 15 10.19 -11.17 -0.42
N PHE A 16 9.55 -10.45 -1.34
CA PHE A 16 10.20 -9.80 -2.48
C PHE A 16 10.31 -8.30 -2.27
N GLU A 17 11.38 -7.71 -2.80
CA GLU A 17 11.55 -6.26 -2.82
C GLU A 17 10.88 -5.68 -4.06
N TYR A 18 10.09 -4.64 -3.85
CA TYR A 18 9.49 -3.85 -4.91
C TYR A 18 9.69 -2.37 -4.61
N THR A 19 9.55 -1.54 -5.64
CA THR A 19 9.29 -0.12 -5.48
C THR A 19 7.80 0.11 -5.29
N LYS A 20 7.44 1.25 -4.69
CA LYS A 20 6.03 1.63 -4.53
C LYS A 20 5.33 1.72 -5.88
N GLU A 21 6.02 2.26 -6.89
CA GLU A 21 5.53 2.43 -8.25
C GLU A 21 5.18 1.09 -8.89
N GLU A 22 6.10 0.10 -8.85
CA GLU A 22 5.87 -1.25 -9.38
C GLU A 22 4.64 -1.92 -8.75
N VAL A 23 4.46 -1.74 -7.44
CA VAL A 23 3.31 -2.31 -6.73
C VAL A 23 2.02 -1.66 -7.17
N LEU A 24 2.00 -0.33 -7.27
CA LEU A 24 0.82 0.42 -7.70
C LEU A 24 0.47 0.11 -9.16
N GLU A 25 1.46 -0.04 -10.04
CA GLU A 25 1.26 -0.48 -11.42
C GLU A 25 0.72 -1.91 -11.49
N GLY A 26 1.31 -2.86 -10.76
CA GLY A 26 0.81 -4.23 -10.73
C GLY A 26 -0.62 -4.34 -10.17
N LEU A 27 -1.00 -3.49 -9.20
CA LEU A 27 -2.37 -3.41 -8.72
C LEU A 27 -3.33 -2.83 -9.79
N LYS A 28 -2.92 -1.80 -10.53
CA LYS A 28 -3.71 -1.27 -11.65
C LYS A 28 -3.94 -2.32 -12.74
N GLU A 29 -2.91 -3.08 -13.10
CA GLU A 29 -3.02 -4.19 -14.07
C GLU A 29 -3.99 -5.28 -13.59
N LYS A 30 -4.13 -5.48 -12.28
CA LYS A 30 -5.12 -6.40 -11.67
C LYS A 30 -6.53 -5.80 -11.55
N GLY A 31 -6.73 -4.58 -12.05
CA GLY A 31 -8.01 -3.87 -12.11
C GLY A 31 -8.37 -3.12 -10.83
N TYR A 32 -7.39 -2.74 -10.01
CA TYR A 32 -7.63 -1.88 -8.86
C TYR A 32 -7.51 -0.40 -9.24
N LEU A 33 -8.42 0.41 -8.72
CA LEU A 33 -8.37 1.87 -8.78
C LEU A 33 -7.53 2.39 -7.62
N ILE A 34 -6.47 3.14 -7.94
CA ILE A 34 -5.61 3.75 -6.92
C ILE A 34 -6.13 5.15 -6.58
N LEU A 35 -6.67 5.32 -5.36
CA LEU A 35 -7.08 6.60 -4.83
C LEU A 35 -6.06 7.13 -3.82
N LYS A 36 -5.76 8.42 -3.89
CA LYS A 36 -5.00 9.11 -2.84
C LYS A 36 -5.97 9.50 -1.73
N HIS A 37 -5.74 8.95 -0.54
CA HIS A 37 -6.53 9.23 0.64
C HIS A 37 -5.65 9.92 1.69
N THR A 38 -6.11 11.05 2.20
CA THR A 38 -5.44 11.74 3.31
C THR A 38 -6.07 11.28 4.61
N ILE A 39 -5.36 10.48 5.39
CA ILE A 39 -5.82 10.08 6.72
C ILE A 39 -5.43 11.17 7.71
N HIS A 40 -6.41 11.58 8.50
CA HIS A 40 -6.23 12.51 9.62
C HIS A 40 -6.09 11.70 10.90
N VAL A 41 -4.86 11.57 11.41
CA VAL A 41 -4.63 10.96 12.71
C VAL A 41 -4.47 12.09 13.73
N GLU A 42 -5.48 12.24 14.58
CA GLU A 42 -5.37 13.06 15.79
C GLU A 42 -4.81 12.19 16.92
N LYS A 43 -3.55 12.40 17.27
CA LYS A 43 -2.97 11.75 18.45
C LYS A 43 -3.01 12.73 19.62
N CYS A 44 -3.75 12.36 20.66
CA CYS A 44 -3.78 13.11 21.90
C CYS A 44 -2.48 12.83 22.67
N ILE A 45 -1.62 13.84 22.81
CA ILE A 45 -0.41 13.73 23.62
C ILE A 45 -0.70 14.37 24.97
N ASN A 46 -0.69 13.54 26.02
CA ASN A 46 -0.82 13.95 27.42
C ASN A 46 -2.00 14.90 27.73
N GLY A 47 -3.17 14.66 27.12
CA GLY A 47 -4.43 15.35 27.46
C GLY A 47 -4.55 16.84 27.09
N CYS A 48 -3.49 17.47 26.57
CA CYS A 48 -3.48 18.91 26.24
C CYS A 48 -3.13 19.24 24.79
N PHE A 49 -2.44 18.36 24.05
CA PHE A 49 -2.00 18.65 22.69
C PHE A 49 -2.58 17.66 21.67
N HIS A 50 -3.37 18.19 20.72
CA HIS A 50 -3.81 17.47 19.53
C HIS A 50 -2.77 17.66 18.43
N VAL A 51 -1.91 16.67 18.20
CA VAL A 51 -1.04 16.70 17.02
C VAL A 51 -1.83 16.12 15.86
N ARG A 52 -2.25 16.99 14.94
CA ARG A 52 -2.83 16.60 13.65
C ARG A 52 -1.70 16.20 12.71
N LYS A 53 -1.57 14.92 12.42
CA LYS A 53 -0.68 14.44 11.36
C LYS A 53 -1.50 14.10 10.13
N HIS A 54 -1.11 14.72 9.02
CA HIS A 54 -1.64 14.39 7.70
C HIS A 54 -0.77 13.29 7.12
N TYR A 55 -1.35 12.10 6.92
CA TYR A 55 -0.70 11.02 6.20
C TYR A 55 -1.36 10.91 4.84
N HIS A 56 -0.61 11.24 3.78
CA HIS A 56 -1.01 10.88 2.43
C HIS A 56 -0.74 9.39 2.25
N THR A 57 -1.80 8.60 2.11
CA THR A 57 -1.71 7.18 1.78
C THR A 57 -2.48 6.92 0.49
N GLU A 58 -2.15 5.83 -0.19
CA GLU A 58 -2.88 5.36 -1.35
C GLU A 58 -3.73 4.14 -0.98
N CYS A 59 -4.96 4.10 -1.46
CA CYS A 59 -5.85 2.96 -1.34
C CYS A 59 -6.02 2.33 -2.72
N ALA A 60 -6.05 1.00 -2.78
CA ALA A 60 -6.34 0.22 -3.97
C ALA A 60 -7.74 -0.38 -3.83
N LEU A 61 -8.70 0.19 -4.55
CA LEU A 61 -10.12 -0.16 -4.47
C LEU A 61 -10.54 -0.99 -5.68
N LYS A 62 -11.51 -1.90 -5.51
CA LYS A 62 -12.09 -2.64 -6.62
C LYS A 62 -13.60 -2.71 -6.46
N GLY A 63 -14.34 -2.39 -7.53
CA GLY A 63 -15.80 -2.37 -7.49
C GLY A 63 -16.33 -1.26 -6.57
N GLU A 64 -17.02 -1.65 -5.49
CA GLU A 64 -17.69 -0.75 -4.55
C GLU A 64 -16.93 -0.60 -3.20
N ASP A 65 -15.67 -1.05 -3.15
CA ASP A 65 -14.85 -0.91 -1.95
C ASP A 65 -14.67 0.57 -1.55
N LEU A 66 -14.76 0.85 -0.25
CA LEU A 66 -14.51 2.17 0.32
C LEU A 66 -13.05 2.31 0.80
N PRO A 67 -12.46 3.51 0.73
CA PRO A 67 -11.13 3.75 1.28
C PRO A 67 -11.13 3.60 2.81
N ASP A 68 -10.43 2.58 3.28
CA ASP A 68 -10.24 2.21 4.68
C ASP A 68 -8.81 1.69 4.91
N GLU A 69 -8.52 1.18 6.11
CA GLU A 69 -7.20 0.60 6.40
C GLU A 69 -6.92 -0.69 5.62
N ASN A 70 -7.93 -1.51 5.35
CA ASN A 70 -7.78 -2.80 4.66
C ASN A 70 -7.52 -2.66 3.16
N THR A 71 -7.98 -1.56 2.58
CA THR A 71 -7.83 -1.19 1.18
C THR A 71 -6.56 -0.36 0.93
N GLN A 72 -5.75 -0.09 1.95
CA GLN A 72 -4.43 0.53 1.72
C GLN A 72 -3.58 -0.33 0.79
N TRP A 73 -2.88 0.32 -0.14
CA TRP A 73 -2.24 -0.33 -1.27
C TRP A 73 -1.30 -1.49 -0.88
N HIS A 74 -0.56 -1.37 0.23
CA HIS A 74 0.40 -2.39 0.67
C HIS A 74 -0.30 -3.63 1.26
N HIS A 75 -1.45 -3.45 1.91
CA HIS A 75 -2.27 -4.56 2.40
C HIS A 75 -2.92 -5.32 1.25
N VAL A 76 -3.48 -4.59 0.28
CA VAL A 76 -4.05 -5.19 -0.93
C VAL A 76 -2.97 -5.91 -1.74
N ALA A 77 -1.81 -5.28 -1.95
CA ALA A 77 -0.66 -5.89 -2.61
C ALA A 77 -0.22 -7.20 -1.95
N SER A 78 -0.15 -7.23 -0.61
CA SER A 78 0.22 -8.45 0.12
C SER A 78 -0.77 -9.59 -0.12
N LYS A 79 -2.06 -9.30 -0.30
CA LYS A 79 -3.09 -10.30 -0.63
C LYS A 79 -3.01 -10.73 -2.10
N VAL A 80 -2.88 -9.77 -3.02
CA VAL A 80 -2.92 -10.00 -4.48
C VAL A 80 -1.66 -10.72 -4.98
N PHE A 81 -0.48 -10.33 -4.49
CA PHE A 81 0.79 -10.94 -4.87
C PHE A 81 1.16 -12.13 -3.99
N LYS A 82 0.22 -12.67 -3.21
CA LYS A 82 0.48 -13.84 -2.38
C LYS A 82 0.73 -15.05 -3.28
N ARG A 83 1.92 -15.63 -3.19
CA ARG A 83 2.26 -16.88 -3.88
C ARG A 83 1.35 -17.99 -3.32
N PHE A 84 0.59 -18.67 -4.19
CA PHE A 84 -0.09 -19.89 -3.80
C PHE A 84 0.98 -20.94 -3.46
N TYR A 85 1.19 -21.19 -2.17
CA TYR A 85 1.90 -22.39 -1.72
C TYR A 85 0.93 -23.56 -1.88
N SER A 86 0.78 -24.07 -3.10
CA SER A 86 0.19 -25.39 -3.29
C SER A 86 1.14 -26.40 -2.67
N LYS A 87 0.68 -27.12 -1.63
CA LYS A 87 1.41 -28.22 -1.02
C LYS A 87 1.82 -29.19 -2.14
N PRO A 88 3.10 -29.54 -2.30
CA PRO A 88 3.48 -30.53 -3.29
C PRO A 88 2.70 -31.84 -3.01
N PRO A 89 2.19 -32.52 -4.04
CA PRO A 89 1.53 -33.80 -3.84
C PRO A 89 2.49 -34.76 -3.14
N LEU A 90 1.99 -35.48 -2.14
CA LEU A 90 2.72 -36.59 -1.53
C LEU A 90 2.86 -37.66 -2.60
N VAL A 91 4.10 -37.93 -3.02
CA VAL A 91 4.46 -39.05 -3.89
C VAL A 91 4.43 -40.34 -3.08
#